data_AF-A0A7Y9XBM5-F1
#
_entry.id   AF-A0A7Y9XBM5-F1
#
_cell.length_a   1.000
_cell.length_b   1.000
_cell.length_c   1.000
_cell.angle_alpha   90.00
_cell.angle_beta   90.00
_cell.angle_gamma   90.00
#
_symmetry.space_group_name_H-M   'P 1'
#
loop_
_entity.id
_entity.type
_entity.pdbx_description
1 polymer ?
#
loop_
_entity_poly.entity_id
_entity_poly.type
_entity_poly.pdbx_seq_one_letter_code
_entity_poly.pdbx_strand_id
1 'polypeptide(L)'
;MALLLMNTALILAVVAAAHLYLHRRLVKDVSRPGSAWRRTGTVLVWLLGAVTVGAMVAGPADAPFLVVRALGWPGLLWLALLPYLLVLLLLGEAARPLLLRGTARPAGGATAPEASPGSGPARGTADEDRADSGKTDGESSVGNENGKSETPRRVFIARTIGVSATAIAGGVSYVGSMVGDSPPQSSGDHGIDVSFPFRGLWRVENSPARRVPSHGTDMFGGRYAIDFVGVDDRHRTAGSRSWRTFLATEPPELFFAFGRPVLAPGDGTVVAVHDAEPDHEARRSQAALVPYALSQGARVRRGVGAIAGNHVVMSLAESGVFIALVHFRAGSVRVSVGERIVEGQHIADCGNSGNSTQPHVHMQAMDSADLSAARGVPMRFRRFREWPSGLARNHVRDLAVPGERAVVEPL
;
A
#
# COMPACT_ATOMS: atom_id res chain seq x y z
N MET A 1 28.24 3.93 -22.92
CA MET A 1 27.28 3.60 -24.01
C MET A 1 27.04 2.09 -24.15
N ALA A 2 28.08 1.25 -24.30
CA ALA A 2 27.93 -0.21 -24.43
C ALA A 2 27.21 -0.91 -23.25
N LEU A 3 27.52 -0.53 -21.99
CA LEU A 3 26.87 -1.07 -20.79
C LEU A 3 25.36 -0.76 -20.75
N LEU A 4 24.98 0.45 -21.18
CA LEU A 4 23.58 0.89 -21.25
C LEU A 4 22.82 0.08 -22.29
N LEU A 5 23.40 -0.10 -23.49
CA LEU A 5 22.82 -0.91 -24.56
C LEU A 5 22.66 -2.38 -24.16
N MET A 6 23.65 -2.96 -23.48
CA MET A 6 23.59 -4.33 -22.97
C MET A 6 22.48 -4.50 -21.92
N ASN A 7 22.35 -3.56 -20.98
CA ASN A 7 21.32 -3.61 -19.95
C ASN A 7 19.91 -3.47 -20.56
N THR A 8 19.73 -2.56 -21.51
CA THR A 8 18.46 -2.39 -22.24
C THR A 8 18.10 -3.67 -23.01
N ALA A 9 19.05 -4.29 -23.72
CA ALA A 9 18.81 -5.53 -24.43
C ALA A 9 18.42 -6.69 -23.48
N LEU A 10 19.07 -6.79 -22.31
CA LEU A 10 18.73 -7.77 -21.28
C LEU A 10 17.31 -7.57 -20.75
N ILE A 11 16.94 -6.32 -20.43
CA ILE A 11 15.59 -6.00 -19.94
C ILE A 11 14.54 -6.37 -21.00
N LEU A 12 14.76 -6.01 -22.27
CA LEU A 12 13.85 -6.36 -23.36
C LEU A 12 13.72 -7.88 -23.54
N ALA A 13 14.82 -8.62 -23.41
CA ALA A 13 14.80 -10.09 -23.48
C ALA A 13 14.01 -10.72 -22.33
N VAL A 14 14.20 -10.24 -21.09
CA VAL A 14 13.46 -10.71 -19.91
C VAL A 14 11.97 -10.41 -20.04
N VAL A 15 11.62 -9.20 -20.48
CA VAL A 15 10.24 -8.79 -20.72
C VAL A 15 9.61 -9.67 -21.81
N ALA A 16 10.30 -9.90 -22.92
CA ALA A 16 9.81 -10.77 -24.00
C ALA A 16 9.59 -12.22 -23.50
N ALA A 17 10.53 -12.78 -22.75
CA ALA A 17 10.42 -14.12 -22.17
C ALA A 17 9.21 -14.23 -21.23
N ALA A 18 8.98 -13.23 -20.37
CA ALA A 18 7.83 -13.19 -19.48
C ALA A 18 6.50 -13.16 -20.25
N HIS A 19 6.40 -12.35 -21.30
CA HIS A 19 5.19 -12.26 -22.13
C HIS A 19 4.92 -13.53 -22.93
N LEU A 20 5.97 -14.19 -23.44
CA LEU A 20 5.86 -15.49 -24.08
C LEU A 20 5.33 -16.56 -23.12
N TYR A 21 5.83 -16.56 -21.88
CA TYR A 21 5.39 -17.48 -20.84
C TYR A 21 3.93 -17.21 -20.42
N LEU A 22 3.55 -15.95 -20.18
CA LEU A 22 2.17 -15.55 -19.88
C LEU A 22 1.22 -15.90 -21.02
N HIS A 23 1.58 -15.60 -22.27
CA HIS A 23 0.78 -15.97 -23.45
C HIS A 23 0.54 -17.48 -23.48
N ARG A 24 1.60 -18.27 -23.27
CA ARG A 24 1.49 -19.72 -23.25
C ARG A 24 0.52 -20.19 -22.17
N ARG A 25 0.68 -19.75 -20.93
CA ARG A 25 -0.10 -20.26 -19.79
C ARG A 25 -1.52 -19.71 -19.68
N LEU A 26 -1.72 -18.43 -19.97
CA LEU A 26 -3.01 -17.75 -19.80
C LEU A 26 -3.86 -17.73 -21.06
N VAL A 27 -3.25 -17.93 -22.24
CA VAL A 27 -3.97 -17.88 -23.51
C VAL A 27 -3.87 -19.23 -24.21
N LYS A 28 -2.67 -19.71 -24.55
CA LYS A 28 -2.51 -20.91 -25.38
C LYS A 28 -2.99 -22.19 -24.70
N ASP A 29 -2.63 -22.40 -23.43
CA ASP A 29 -2.89 -23.65 -22.71
C ASP A 29 -4.37 -23.79 -22.27
N VAL A 30 -5.11 -22.68 -22.20
CA VAL A 30 -6.50 -22.64 -21.72
C VAL A 30 -7.53 -22.42 -22.83
N SER A 31 -7.10 -22.29 -24.09
CA SER A 31 -7.99 -21.94 -25.20
C SER A 31 -7.84 -22.84 -26.42
N ARG A 32 -8.95 -23.04 -27.14
CA ARG A 32 -8.96 -23.81 -28.38
C ARG A 32 -8.34 -23.00 -29.53
N PRO A 33 -7.61 -23.63 -30.47
CA PRO A 33 -7.20 -23.00 -31.72
C PRO A 33 -8.39 -22.36 -32.44
N GLY A 34 -8.22 -21.12 -32.93
CA GLY A 34 -9.26 -20.36 -33.63
C GLY A 34 -10.31 -19.65 -32.75
N SER A 35 -10.38 -19.96 -31.45
CA SER A 35 -11.37 -19.31 -30.56
C SER A 35 -11.20 -17.79 -30.46
N ALA A 36 -12.33 -17.08 -30.31
CA ALA A 36 -12.34 -15.64 -30.09
C ALA A 36 -11.54 -15.25 -28.83
N TRP A 37 -11.58 -16.11 -27.79
CA TRP A 37 -10.77 -15.97 -26.58
C TRP A 37 -9.27 -16.03 -26.86
N ARG A 38 -8.81 -16.99 -27.69
CA ARG A 38 -7.39 -17.08 -28.07
C ARG A 38 -6.92 -15.84 -28.84
N ARG A 39 -7.76 -15.32 -29.73
CA ARG A 39 -7.44 -14.12 -30.53
C ARG A 39 -7.37 -12.87 -29.64
N THR A 40 -8.40 -12.61 -28.86
CA THR A 40 -8.47 -11.47 -27.95
C THR A 40 -7.39 -11.50 -26.88
N GLY A 41 -7.18 -12.65 -26.22
CA GLY A 41 -6.12 -12.83 -25.23
C GLY A 41 -4.71 -12.67 -25.82
N THR A 42 -4.48 -13.13 -27.06
CA THR A 42 -3.19 -12.92 -27.75
C THR A 42 -2.95 -11.44 -28.01
N VAL A 43 -3.93 -10.74 -28.59
CA VAL A 43 -3.82 -9.31 -28.87
C VAL A 43 -3.57 -8.52 -27.58
N LEU A 44 -4.29 -8.84 -26.51
CA LEU A 44 -4.18 -8.12 -25.23
C LEU A 44 -2.79 -8.27 -24.59
N VAL A 45 -2.25 -9.49 -24.48
CA VAL A 45 -0.93 -9.73 -23.86
C VAL A 45 0.18 -9.02 -24.62
N TRP A 46 0.15 -9.04 -25.95
CA TRP A 46 1.17 -8.39 -26.77
C TRP A 46 1.01 -6.88 -26.86
N LEU A 47 -0.23 -6.37 -26.91
CA LEU A 47 -0.51 -4.93 -26.89
C LEU A 47 -0.06 -4.31 -25.56
N LEU A 48 -0.38 -4.94 -24.42
CA LEU A 48 0.04 -4.46 -23.10
C LEU A 48 1.56 -4.53 -22.92
N GLY A 49 2.20 -5.57 -23.44
CA GLY A 49 3.66 -5.66 -23.48
C GLY A 49 4.30 -4.55 -24.31
N ALA A 50 3.77 -4.28 -25.50
CA ALA A 50 4.26 -3.22 -26.38
C ALA A 50 4.07 -1.82 -25.76
N VAL A 51 2.93 -1.56 -25.12
CA VAL A 51 2.66 -0.29 -24.42
C VAL A 51 3.62 -0.12 -23.22
N THR A 52 3.93 -1.19 -22.50
CA THR A 52 4.87 -1.16 -21.38
C THR A 52 6.29 -0.83 -21.84
N VAL A 53 6.76 -1.48 -22.91
CA VAL A 53 8.07 -1.18 -23.51
C VAL A 53 8.10 0.24 -24.05
N GLY A 54 7.03 0.69 -24.72
CA GLY A 54 6.89 2.06 -25.19
C GLY A 54 6.98 3.08 -24.06
N ALA A 55 6.35 2.82 -22.92
CA ALA A 55 6.41 3.69 -21.74
C ALA A 55 7.79 3.72 -21.06
N MET A 56 8.61 2.67 -21.21
CA MET A 56 9.97 2.62 -20.67
C MET A 56 11.01 3.28 -21.60
N VAL A 57 10.77 3.24 -22.91
CA VAL A 57 11.70 3.78 -23.92
C VAL A 57 11.38 5.24 -24.26
N ALA A 58 10.11 5.64 -24.24
CA ALA A 58 9.72 7.04 -24.42
C ALA A 58 9.96 7.83 -23.12
N GLY A 59 11.02 8.65 -23.10
CA GLY A 59 11.23 9.60 -22.02
C GLY A 59 10.08 10.62 -21.94
N PRO A 60 9.78 11.19 -20.75
CA PRO A 60 8.70 12.17 -20.57
C PRO A 60 8.80 13.43 -21.45
N ALA A 61 9.95 13.66 -22.10
CA ALA A 61 10.26 14.87 -22.85
C ALA A 61 9.76 14.86 -24.32
N ASP A 62 9.45 13.69 -24.90
CA ASP A 62 9.27 13.57 -26.36
C ASP A 62 7.84 13.17 -26.82
N ALA A 63 6.88 13.03 -25.90
CA ALA A 63 5.53 12.54 -26.21
C ALA A 63 4.42 13.56 -25.88
N PRO A 64 3.39 13.71 -26.73
CA PRO A 64 2.23 14.54 -26.41
C PRO A 64 1.56 14.11 -25.11
N PHE A 65 1.23 15.07 -24.23
CA PHE A 65 0.65 14.82 -22.91
C PHE A 65 -0.56 13.88 -22.91
N LEU A 66 -1.40 13.94 -23.95
CA LEU A 66 -2.55 13.05 -24.13
C LEU A 66 -2.15 11.58 -24.32
N VAL A 67 -1.05 11.32 -25.01
CA VAL A 67 -0.53 9.96 -25.25
C VAL A 67 0.04 9.37 -23.96
N VAL A 68 0.81 10.16 -23.21
CA VAL A 68 1.34 9.76 -21.90
C VAL A 68 0.20 9.47 -20.91
N ARG A 69 -0.85 10.30 -20.90
CA ARG A 69 -2.02 10.12 -20.03
C ARG A 69 -2.84 8.88 -20.40
N ALA A 70 -3.06 8.61 -21.69
CA ALA A 70 -3.90 7.51 -22.15
C ALA A 70 -3.20 6.14 -22.10
N LEU A 71 -1.91 6.09 -22.44
CA LEU A 71 -1.12 4.85 -22.51
C LEU A 71 -0.29 4.57 -21.26
N GLY A 72 -0.07 5.57 -20.40
CA GLY A 72 0.71 5.41 -19.18
C GLY A 72 0.05 4.49 -18.17
N TRP A 73 -1.25 4.69 -17.90
CA TRP A 73 -1.93 3.90 -16.86
C TRP A 73 -2.07 2.40 -17.22
N PRO A 74 -2.43 1.96 -18.45
CA PRO A 74 -2.54 0.53 -18.75
C PRO A 74 -1.17 -0.16 -18.75
N GLY A 75 -0.14 0.49 -19.27
CA GLY A 75 1.23 -0.05 -19.29
C GLY A 75 1.82 -0.17 -17.88
N LEU A 76 1.66 0.85 -17.04
CA LEU A 76 2.15 0.82 -15.66
C LEU A 76 1.37 -0.19 -14.79
N LEU A 77 0.05 -0.29 -14.96
CA LEU A 77 -0.74 -1.32 -14.28
C LEU A 77 -0.33 -2.73 -14.71
N TRP A 78 -0.10 -2.94 -16.01
CA TRP A 78 0.36 -4.22 -16.52
C TRP A 78 1.76 -4.56 -16.01
N LEU A 79 2.69 -3.60 -15.99
CA LEU A 79 4.02 -3.76 -15.41
C LEU A 79 3.97 -4.15 -13.92
N ALA A 80 3.07 -3.52 -13.15
CA ALA A 80 2.86 -3.86 -11.75
C ALA A 80 2.23 -5.25 -11.58
N LEU A 81 1.33 -5.67 -12.47
CA LEU A 81 0.60 -6.93 -12.41
C LEU A 81 1.43 -8.14 -12.85
N LEU A 82 2.31 -7.96 -13.85
CA LEU A 82 3.12 -8.99 -14.48
C LEU A 82 3.93 -9.86 -13.48
N PRO A 83 4.66 -9.32 -12.48
CA PRO A 83 5.41 -10.16 -11.54
C PRO A 83 4.49 -11.02 -10.66
N TYR A 84 3.30 -10.53 -10.28
CA TYR A 84 2.35 -11.31 -9.50
C TYR A 84 1.78 -12.48 -10.32
N LEU A 85 1.47 -12.24 -11.60
CA LEU A 85 1.03 -13.31 -12.50
C LEU A 85 2.10 -14.37 -12.70
N LEU A 86 3.37 -13.96 -12.85
CA LEU A 86 4.50 -14.89 -12.95
C LEU A 86 4.64 -15.75 -11.69
N VAL A 87 4.68 -15.13 -10.52
CA VAL A 87 4.81 -15.86 -9.24
C VAL A 87 3.64 -16.81 -9.03
N LEU A 88 2.40 -16.36 -9.29
CA LEU A 88 1.22 -17.21 -9.13
C LEU A 88 1.24 -18.43 -10.07
N LEU A 89 1.64 -18.23 -11.33
CA LEU A 89 1.76 -19.32 -12.29
C LEU A 89 2.89 -20.29 -11.92
N LEU A 90 4.05 -19.79 -11.51
CA LEU A 90 5.18 -20.61 -11.08
C LEU A 90 4.85 -21.43 -9.83
N LEU A 91 4.19 -20.82 -8.84
CA LEU A 91 3.70 -21.51 -7.64
C LEU A 91 2.65 -22.58 -8.02
N GLY A 92 1.75 -22.26 -8.95
CA GLY A 92 0.77 -23.21 -9.47
C GLY A 92 1.44 -24.41 -10.16
N GLU A 93 2.50 -24.20 -10.94
CA GLU A 93 3.28 -25.26 -11.57
C GLU A 93 4.05 -26.11 -10.55
N ALA A 94 4.64 -25.49 -9.54
CA ALA A 94 5.33 -26.18 -8.44
C ALA A 94 4.35 -27.01 -7.58
N ALA A 95 3.14 -26.52 -7.36
CA ALA A 95 2.09 -27.23 -6.61
C ALA A 95 1.41 -28.35 -7.43
N ARG A 96 1.41 -28.24 -8.77
CA ARG A 96 0.75 -29.18 -9.70
C ARG A 96 1.07 -30.66 -9.45
N PRO A 97 2.34 -31.10 -9.30
CA PRO A 97 2.64 -32.51 -9.05
C PRO A 97 2.13 -33.01 -7.69
N LEU A 98 2.08 -32.15 -6.68
CA LEU A 98 1.57 -32.51 -5.35
C LEU A 98 0.04 -32.63 -5.36
N LEU A 99 -0.65 -31.73 -6.07
CA LEU A 99 -2.11 -31.76 -6.23
C LEU A 99 -2.58 -32.97 -7.04
N LEU A 100 -1.84 -33.38 -8.07
CA LEU A 100 -2.20 -34.53 -8.90
C LEU A 100 -1.88 -35.88 -8.22
N ARG A 101 -0.89 -35.93 -7.33
CA ARG A 101 -0.59 -37.12 -6.50
C ARG A 101 -1.72 -37.47 -5.53
N GLY A 102 -2.47 -36.48 -5.04
CA GLY A 102 -3.64 -36.70 -4.18
C GLY A 102 -4.89 -37.22 -4.89
N THR A 103 -4.92 -37.20 -6.24
CA THR A 103 -6.08 -37.63 -7.04
C THR A 103 -5.91 -38.99 -7.72
N ALA A 104 -4.72 -39.59 -7.65
CA ALA A 104 -4.48 -40.93 -8.17
C ALA A 104 -5.00 -41.98 -7.18
N ARG A 105 -6.27 -42.39 -7.34
CA ARG A 105 -6.79 -43.58 -6.68
C ARG A 105 -6.18 -44.82 -7.36
N PRO A 106 -5.64 -45.81 -6.62
CA PRO A 106 -5.13 -47.02 -7.24
C PRO A 106 -6.29 -47.75 -7.92
N ALA A 107 -6.21 -47.93 -9.24
CA ALA A 107 -7.07 -48.87 -9.95
C ALA A 107 -6.62 -50.28 -9.55
N GLY A 108 -7.27 -50.81 -8.51
CA GLY A 108 -7.08 -52.17 -8.07
C GLY A 108 -7.69 -53.16 -9.05
N GLY A 109 -6.94 -54.21 -9.35
CA GLY A 109 -7.45 -55.59 -9.40
C GLY A 109 -8.20 -56.01 -10.66
N ALA A 110 -7.50 -56.80 -11.47
CA ALA A 110 -8.00 -57.69 -12.50
C ALA A 110 -9.34 -58.40 -12.19
N THR A 111 -10.20 -58.53 -13.20
CA THR A 111 -10.89 -59.77 -13.60
C THR A 111 -11.51 -59.61 -15.00
N ALA A 112 -10.96 -60.36 -15.95
CA ALA A 112 -11.66 -61.01 -17.06
C ALA A 112 -11.12 -62.46 -17.08
N PRO A 113 -11.77 -63.48 -17.64
CA PRO A 113 -12.89 -63.44 -18.61
C PRO A 113 -14.00 -64.50 -18.36
N GLU A 114 -15.14 -64.42 -19.07
CA GLU A 114 -15.71 -65.62 -19.69
C GLU A 114 -16.68 -65.29 -20.85
N ALA A 115 -16.46 -65.97 -21.98
CA ALA A 115 -17.29 -65.98 -23.19
C ALA A 115 -18.46 -66.98 -23.01
N SER A 116 -19.60 -66.79 -23.68
CA SER A 116 -20.01 -67.51 -24.91
C SER A 116 -21.56 -67.54 -24.98
N PRO A 117 -22.24 -68.02 -26.04
CA PRO A 117 -22.56 -67.22 -27.23
C PRO A 117 -24.03 -67.41 -27.72
N GLY A 118 -24.44 -66.62 -28.72
CA GLY A 118 -25.27 -67.10 -29.83
C GLY A 118 -26.77 -67.33 -29.61
N SER A 119 -27.59 -66.53 -30.28
CA SER A 119 -28.52 -67.00 -31.34
C SER A 119 -29.36 -65.82 -31.84
N GLY A 120 -29.11 -65.36 -33.06
CA GLY A 120 -30.20 -64.84 -33.90
C GLY A 120 -30.90 -66.02 -34.59
N PRO A 121 -31.59 -65.82 -35.71
CA PRO A 121 -32.40 -64.66 -36.11
C PRO A 121 -33.74 -65.13 -36.75
N ALA A 122 -34.68 -64.23 -37.04
CA ALA A 122 -35.58 -64.30 -38.23
C ALA A 122 -36.61 -63.18 -38.14
N ARG A 123 -36.57 -62.20 -39.06
CA ARG A 123 -37.32 -62.17 -40.34
C ARG A 123 -38.82 -62.06 -40.10
N GLY A 124 -39.40 -60.88 -40.33
CA GLY A 124 -39.85 -60.41 -41.65
C GLY A 124 -41.35 -60.17 -41.48
N THR A 125 -42.04 -59.20 -42.06
CA THR A 125 -41.97 -58.47 -43.34
C THR A 125 -42.83 -57.20 -43.13
N ALA A 126 -42.54 -56.08 -43.80
CA ALA A 126 -43.34 -55.48 -44.88
C ALA A 126 -44.86 -55.45 -44.59
N ASP A 127 -45.62 -54.38 -44.75
CA ASP A 127 -45.45 -53.19 -45.57
C ASP A 127 -46.59 -52.20 -45.22
N GLU A 128 -46.49 -51.00 -45.79
CA GLU A 128 -47.59 -50.14 -46.22
C GLU A 128 -48.45 -49.35 -45.20
N ASP A 129 -48.11 -48.06 -45.16
CA ASP A 129 -48.88 -46.98 -45.82
C ASP A 129 -49.95 -46.18 -45.05
N ARG A 130 -49.96 -44.89 -45.42
CA ARG A 130 -50.94 -43.81 -45.14
C ARG A 130 -50.97 -43.09 -43.78
N ALA A 131 -50.30 -41.93 -43.82
CA ALA A 131 -50.82 -40.60 -43.50
C ALA A 131 -52.24 -40.50 -42.89
N ASP A 132 -52.34 -39.84 -41.73
CA ASP A 132 -53.10 -38.59 -41.64
C ASP A 132 -52.62 -37.73 -40.45
N SER A 133 -52.70 -36.44 -40.70
CA SER A 133 -52.47 -35.28 -39.87
C SER A 133 -53.39 -35.20 -38.65
N GLY A 134 -52.87 -34.64 -37.55
CA GLY A 134 -53.64 -34.41 -36.34
C GLY A 134 -52.83 -33.71 -35.26
N LYS A 135 -52.67 -32.39 -35.43
CA LYS A 135 -52.08 -31.47 -34.46
C LYS A 135 -53.08 -31.24 -33.32
N THR A 136 -52.68 -31.43 -32.07
CA THR A 136 -53.18 -30.68 -30.90
C THR A 136 -52.35 -30.99 -29.67
N ASP A 137 -51.67 -29.95 -29.19
CA ASP A 137 -51.70 -29.39 -27.83
C ASP A 137 -51.89 -30.33 -26.63
N GLY A 138 -51.08 -30.13 -25.60
CA GLY A 138 -51.44 -30.53 -24.24
C GLY A 138 -50.34 -31.24 -23.46
N GLU A 139 -49.36 -30.45 -23.02
CA GLU A 139 -48.93 -30.38 -21.63
C GLU A 139 -49.42 -31.50 -20.68
N SER A 140 -48.50 -32.37 -20.26
CA SER A 140 -47.98 -32.43 -18.87
C SER A 140 -47.55 -33.84 -18.43
N SER A 141 -46.52 -33.82 -17.58
CA SER A 141 -46.29 -34.75 -16.47
C SER A 141 -45.41 -36.01 -16.69
N VAL A 142 -44.18 -35.84 -16.21
CA VAL A 142 -43.46 -36.75 -15.27
C VAL A 142 -42.75 -37.97 -15.86
N GLY A 143 -41.42 -37.93 -15.72
CA GLY A 143 -40.53 -39.07 -15.95
C GLY A 143 -39.15 -38.79 -15.35
N ASN A 144 -39.04 -38.98 -14.04
CA ASN A 144 -37.83 -39.09 -13.25
C ASN A 144 -36.77 -39.99 -13.92
N GLU A 145 -35.55 -39.50 -14.20
CA GLU A 145 -34.34 -40.34 -14.14
C GLU A 145 -33.08 -39.55 -13.73
N ASN A 146 -32.42 -40.10 -12.73
CA ASN A 146 -31.08 -39.77 -12.27
C ASN A 146 -30.05 -39.86 -13.41
N GLY A 147 -29.34 -38.77 -13.65
CA GLY A 147 -28.13 -38.76 -14.48
C GLY A 147 -27.09 -37.83 -13.86
N LYS A 148 -26.30 -38.35 -12.91
CA LYS A 148 -25.07 -37.70 -12.43
C LYS A 148 -24.13 -37.49 -13.62
N SER A 149 -24.07 -36.28 -14.16
CA SER A 149 -22.93 -35.82 -14.95
C SER A 149 -22.10 -34.86 -14.11
N GLU A 150 -20.98 -35.39 -13.60
CA GLU A 150 -19.95 -34.65 -12.88
C GLU A 150 -19.23 -33.68 -13.83
N THR A 151 -19.80 -32.54 -14.18
CA THR A 151 -19.00 -31.37 -14.61
C THR A 151 -19.79 -30.05 -14.48
N PRO A 152 -19.63 -29.30 -13.37
CA PRO A 152 -19.36 -27.86 -13.55
C PRO A 152 -18.45 -27.20 -12.48
N ARG A 153 -17.63 -27.95 -11.71
CA ARG A 153 -16.77 -27.33 -10.67
C ARG A 153 -15.51 -26.60 -11.17
N ARG A 154 -15.12 -26.77 -12.44
CA ARG A 154 -13.93 -26.10 -13.02
C ARG A 154 -14.26 -24.78 -13.72
N VAL A 155 -15.53 -24.51 -14.03
CA VAL A 155 -15.96 -23.27 -14.71
C VAL A 155 -16.49 -22.23 -13.72
N PHE A 156 -16.93 -22.64 -12.53
CA PHE A 156 -17.40 -21.71 -11.49
C PHE A 156 -16.25 -21.02 -10.73
N ILE A 157 -15.12 -21.70 -10.52
CA ILE A 157 -13.93 -21.13 -9.86
C ILE A 157 -13.18 -20.13 -10.77
N ALA A 158 -13.31 -20.27 -12.09
CA ALA A 158 -12.70 -19.36 -13.06
C ALA A 158 -13.48 -18.04 -13.25
N ARG A 159 -14.73 -17.95 -12.78
CA ARG A 159 -15.57 -16.74 -12.88
C ARG A 159 -15.56 -15.84 -11.64
N THR A 160 -15.07 -16.34 -10.50
CA THR A 160 -14.98 -15.54 -9.25
C THR A 160 -13.73 -14.66 -9.19
N ILE A 161 -12.75 -14.85 -10.08
CA ILE A 161 -11.51 -14.04 -10.14
C ILE A 161 -11.70 -12.77 -11.01
N GLY A 162 -12.81 -12.64 -11.73
CA GLY A 162 -13.05 -11.59 -12.73
C GLY A 162 -13.85 -10.36 -12.26
N VAL A 163 -14.17 -10.20 -10.98
CA VAL A 163 -15.04 -9.09 -10.49
C VAL A 163 -14.37 -8.19 -9.44
N SER A 164 -13.17 -8.51 -8.96
CA SER A 164 -12.43 -7.67 -8.00
C SER A 164 -11.26 -6.95 -8.65
N ALA A 165 -11.54 -6.03 -9.57
CA ALA A 165 -10.54 -5.10 -10.13
C ALA A 165 -11.18 -3.73 -10.46
N THR A 166 -11.96 -3.20 -9.53
CA THR A 166 -12.40 -1.81 -9.52
C THR A 166 -12.00 -1.24 -8.17
N ALA A 167 -11.26 -0.11 -8.19
CA ALA A 167 -10.74 0.65 -7.05
C ALA A 167 -9.36 0.26 -6.49
N ILE A 168 -8.30 0.42 -7.29
CA ILE A 168 -7.00 0.88 -6.75
C ILE A 168 -6.42 1.92 -7.72
N ALA A 169 -6.94 3.15 -7.62
CA ALA A 169 -6.33 4.34 -8.21
C ALA A 169 -6.06 5.31 -7.06
N GLY A 170 -4.80 5.49 -6.69
CA GLY A 170 -4.40 6.45 -5.64
C GLY A 170 -3.04 6.22 -4.97
N GLY A 171 -2.25 5.22 -5.36
CA GLY A 171 -1.07 4.83 -4.57
C GLY A 171 0.32 4.90 -5.23
N VAL A 172 0.45 5.19 -6.53
CA VAL A 172 1.77 5.07 -7.21
C VAL A 172 1.99 6.20 -8.21
N SER A 173 2.28 7.40 -7.69
CA SER A 173 2.87 8.50 -8.46
C SER A 173 3.79 9.35 -7.56
N TYR A 174 4.90 8.78 -7.05
CA TYR A 174 5.99 9.59 -6.48
C TYR A 174 7.32 8.84 -6.34
N VAL A 175 7.83 8.17 -7.37
CA VAL A 175 9.23 7.65 -7.35
C VAL A 175 10.04 8.09 -8.59
N GLY A 176 9.45 8.91 -9.47
CA GLY A 176 10.07 9.32 -10.73
C GLY A 176 10.51 10.79 -10.79
N SER A 177 11.24 11.28 -9.79
CA SER A 177 12.02 12.52 -9.93
C SER A 177 13.11 12.58 -8.85
N MET A 178 14.14 11.75 -8.98
CA MET A 178 15.42 11.93 -8.32
C MET A 178 16.48 12.09 -9.39
N VAL A 179 16.85 13.34 -9.66
CA VAL A 179 18.20 13.88 -9.90
C VAL A 179 18.04 15.38 -10.16
N GLY A 180 18.77 16.22 -9.42
CA GLY A 180 19.00 17.63 -9.75
C GLY A 180 18.19 18.64 -8.95
N ASP A 181 18.66 18.93 -7.73
CA ASP A 181 19.04 20.26 -7.24
C ASP A 181 18.83 20.36 -5.72
N SER A 182 19.89 20.80 -5.04
CA SER A 182 19.83 21.20 -3.63
C SER A 182 18.70 22.22 -3.46
N PRO A 183 17.77 22.06 -2.51
CA PRO A 183 16.72 23.06 -2.33
C PRO A 183 17.37 24.40 -1.95
N PRO A 184 16.93 25.51 -2.56
CA PRO A 184 17.43 26.83 -2.21
C PRO A 184 17.05 27.11 -0.76
N GLN A 185 18.03 27.46 0.07
CA GLN A 185 17.77 28.21 1.30
C GLN A 185 17.24 29.57 0.86
N SER A 186 15.92 29.71 0.72
CA SER A 186 15.28 30.99 0.52
C SER A 186 15.41 31.80 1.82
N SER A 187 16.45 32.62 1.86
CA SER A 187 16.54 33.81 2.70
C SER A 187 15.29 34.67 2.50
N GLY A 188 14.34 34.61 3.43
CA GLY A 188 13.15 35.46 3.44
C GLY A 188 11.95 35.03 4.31
N ASP A 189 11.87 33.77 4.76
CA ASP A 189 10.77 33.31 5.64
C ASP A 189 11.31 33.15 7.08
N HIS A 190 10.95 34.07 7.97
CA HIS A 190 11.38 34.03 9.37
C HIS A 190 10.70 32.86 10.09
N GLY A 191 11.28 31.66 9.98
CA GLY A 191 10.81 30.49 10.72
C GLY A 191 10.83 30.74 12.22
N ILE A 192 9.87 30.15 12.94
CA ILE A 192 9.80 30.28 14.39
C ILE A 192 10.87 29.42 15.07
N ASP A 193 11.43 29.93 16.16
CA ASP A 193 12.45 29.23 16.94
C ASP A 193 11.79 28.54 18.14
N VAL A 194 11.95 27.22 18.19
CA VAL A 194 11.31 26.35 19.18
C VAL A 194 12.31 25.36 19.77
N SER A 195 11.97 24.80 20.92
CA SER A 195 12.67 23.66 21.49
C SER A 195 12.03 22.35 21.02
N PHE A 196 12.79 21.26 21.10
CA PHE A 196 12.24 19.93 20.84
C PHE A 196 11.19 19.57 21.89
N PRO A 197 10.09 18.91 21.50
CA PRO A 197 9.02 18.54 22.42
C PRO A 197 9.35 17.26 23.21
N PHE A 198 10.63 17.00 23.51
CA PHE A 198 11.09 15.78 24.16
C PHE A 198 12.50 15.91 24.72
N ARG A 199 12.92 14.90 25.49
CA ARG A 199 14.31 14.68 25.95
C ARG A 199 14.87 13.38 25.36
N GLY A 200 16.19 13.25 25.35
CA GLY A 200 16.92 12.06 24.90
C GLY A 200 16.92 11.88 23.37
N LEU A 201 17.21 10.66 22.92
CA LEU A 201 17.41 10.36 21.50
C LEU A 201 16.08 10.11 20.76
N TRP A 202 15.93 10.78 19.62
CA TRP A 202 14.80 10.62 18.69
C TRP A 202 15.30 10.62 17.25
N ARG A 203 14.75 9.76 16.41
CA ARG A 203 14.98 9.77 14.97
C ARG A 203 13.93 10.62 14.27
N VAL A 204 14.37 11.48 13.36
CA VAL A 204 13.51 12.25 12.47
C VAL A 204 13.08 11.36 11.31
N GLU A 205 11.78 11.14 11.11
CA GLU A 205 11.30 10.29 10.01
C GLU A 205 10.93 11.11 8.78
N ASN A 206 10.18 12.20 8.96
CA ASN A 206 9.81 13.17 7.92
C ASN A 206 10.32 14.55 8.34
N SER A 207 10.91 15.32 7.41
CA SER A 207 11.41 16.67 7.69
C SER A 207 11.40 17.57 6.45
N PRO A 208 11.11 18.88 6.61
CA PRO A 208 11.19 19.84 5.52
C PRO A 208 12.63 20.06 5.00
N ALA A 209 13.65 19.60 5.73
CA ALA A 209 15.04 19.64 5.28
C ALA A 209 15.29 18.81 4.00
N ARG A 210 14.45 17.81 3.72
CA ARG A 210 14.52 17.02 2.48
C ARG A 210 13.63 17.59 1.38
N ARG A 211 12.40 17.97 1.72
CA ARG A 211 11.36 18.38 0.76
C ARG A 211 10.28 19.20 1.47
N VAL A 212 9.71 20.17 0.76
CA VAL A 212 8.48 20.88 1.15
C VAL A 212 7.41 20.64 0.08
N PRO A 213 6.17 20.23 0.43
CA PRO A 213 5.69 19.85 1.75
C PRO A 213 6.35 18.58 2.29
N SER A 214 6.68 18.53 3.59
CA SER A 214 7.45 17.43 4.20
C SER A 214 6.73 16.08 4.17
N HIS A 215 5.40 16.09 4.29
CA HIS A 215 4.55 14.90 4.21
C HIS A 215 3.87 14.74 2.84
N GLY A 216 4.34 15.52 1.86
CA GLY A 216 3.83 15.52 0.50
C GLY A 216 2.43 16.10 0.29
N THR A 217 1.87 16.73 1.32
CA THR A 217 0.61 17.48 1.29
C THR A 217 0.71 18.75 2.12
N ASP A 218 -0.02 19.78 1.73
CA ASP A 218 -0.23 21.01 2.52
C ASP A 218 -1.47 20.93 3.41
N MET A 219 -2.23 19.83 3.34
CA MET A 219 -3.43 19.66 4.16
C MET A 219 -3.08 19.66 5.65
N PHE A 220 -4.01 20.12 6.45
CA PHE A 220 -3.96 20.09 7.90
C PHE A 220 -2.83 20.90 8.56
N GLY A 221 -2.29 21.91 7.86
CA GLY A 221 -1.12 22.67 8.33
C GLY A 221 0.23 21.94 8.14
N GLY A 222 0.23 20.74 7.52
CA GLY A 222 1.35 19.80 7.49
C GLY A 222 2.55 20.16 6.61
N ARG A 223 2.60 21.38 6.06
CA ARG A 223 3.60 21.80 5.05
C ARG A 223 5.04 21.63 5.51
N TYR A 224 5.32 22.04 6.75
CA TYR A 224 6.66 22.00 7.37
C TYR A 224 6.70 21.08 8.60
N ALA A 225 5.72 20.20 8.75
CA ALA A 225 5.63 19.31 9.89
C ALA A 225 6.82 18.34 9.97
N ILE A 226 7.12 17.86 11.18
CA ILE A 226 8.23 16.95 11.45
C ILE A 226 7.75 15.80 12.33
N ASP A 227 8.14 14.58 11.96
CA ASP A 227 7.87 13.37 12.73
C ASP A 227 9.11 12.92 13.49
N PHE A 228 8.95 12.68 14.78
CA PHE A 228 10.00 12.22 15.68
C PHE A 228 9.64 10.86 16.27
N VAL A 229 10.52 9.88 16.10
CA VAL A 229 10.37 8.52 16.62
C VAL A 229 11.43 8.26 17.68
N GLY A 230 11.03 7.97 18.91
CA GLY A 230 11.95 7.64 19.99
C GLY A 230 12.82 6.42 19.68
N VAL A 231 14.11 6.50 20.02
CA VAL A 231 15.09 5.42 19.81
C VAL A 231 15.90 5.11 21.06
N ASP A 232 16.52 3.93 21.09
CA ASP A 232 17.55 3.57 22.08
C ASP A 232 18.94 4.11 21.68
N ASP A 233 19.95 3.83 22.53
CA ASP A 233 21.36 4.21 22.29
C ASP A 233 21.97 3.57 21.03
N ARG A 234 21.31 2.55 20.47
CA ARG A 234 21.68 1.91 19.21
C ARG A 234 20.86 2.44 18.02
N HIS A 235 20.12 3.52 18.22
CA HIS A 235 19.27 4.18 17.23
C HIS A 235 18.13 3.29 16.68
N ARG A 236 17.73 2.26 17.44
CA ARG A 236 16.62 1.36 17.09
C ARG A 236 15.32 1.95 17.62
N THR A 237 14.23 1.80 16.87
CA THR A 237 12.90 2.33 17.26
C THR A 237 12.07 1.38 18.12
N ALA A 238 12.48 0.12 18.24
CA ALA A 238 11.78 -0.87 19.06
C ALA A 238 12.76 -1.88 19.68
N GLY A 239 12.35 -2.48 20.80
CA GLY A 239 13.19 -3.41 21.57
C GLY A 239 13.45 -4.75 20.88
N SER A 240 12.50 -5.23 20.07
CA SER A 240 12.60 -6.52 19.40
C SER A 240 12.03 -6.50 17.97
N ARG A 241 12.42 -7.52 17.20
CA ARG A 241 11.82 -7.86 15.90
C ARG A 241 11.32 -9.29 15.94
N SER A 242 10.20 -9.54 15.28
CA SER A 242 9.61 -10.87 15.14
C SER A 242 9.07 -11.08 13.72
N TRP A 243 8.47 -12.23 13.45
CA TRP A 243 7.75 -12.45 12.19
C TRP A 243 6.69 -11.36 11.93
N ARG A 244 6.08 -10.81 12.99
CA ARG A 244 5.08 -9.73 12.90
C ARG A 244 5.67 -8.46 12.29
N THR A 245 6.94 -8.14 12.59
CA THR A 245 7.63 -6.98 11.99
C THR A 245 7.57 -7.00 10.46
N PHE A 246 7.52 -8.19 9.85
CA PHE A 246 7.50 -8.36 8.40
C PHE A 246 6.11 -8.59 7.83
N LEU A 247 5.20 -9.23 8.58
CA LEU A 247 3.93 -9.72 8.03
C LEU A 247 2.66 -9.26 8.76
N ALA A 248 2.77 -8.59 9.91
CA ALA A 248 1.61 -8.23 10.73
C ALA A 248 1.79 -6.88 11.45
N THR A 249 0.81 -6.55 12.28
CA THR A 249 0.90 -5.42 13.21
C THR A 249 1.66 -5.82 14.48
N GLU A 250 2.13 -4.83 15.22
CA GLU A 250 2.86 -5.00 16.47
C GLU A 250 2.29 -4.10 17.57
N PRO A 251 2.28 -4.54 18.83
CA PRO A 251 1.81 -3.72 19.93
C PRO A 251 2.68 -2.46 20.08
N PRO A 252 2.07 -1.28 20.34
CA PRO A 252 2.79 -0.02 20.42
C PRO A 252 3.81 0.02 21.56
N GLU A 253 3.62 -0.75 22.63
CA GLU A 253 4.51 -0.83 23.79
C GLU A 253 5.89 -1.41 23.45
N LEU A 254 6.05 -2.06 22.30
CA LEU A 254 7.36 -2.52 21.83
C LEU A 254 8.27 -1.38 21.36
N PHE A 255 7.70 -0.22 21.06
CA PHE A 255 8.42 0.92 20.49
C PHE A 255 8.88 1.85 21.60
N PHE A 256 10.14 2.28 21.53
CA PHE A 256 10.72 3.12 22.57
C PHE A 256 10.05 4.49 22.66
N ALA A 257 9.37 4.95 21.62
CA ALA A 257 8.65 6.22 21.64
C ALA A 257 7.39 6.16 22.53
N PHE A 258 6.68 5.02 22.55
CA PHE A 258 5.38 4.92 23.20
C PHE A 258 5.49 5.15 24.71
N GLY A 259 4.65 6.04 25.24
CA GLY A 259 4.64 6.42 26.65
C GLY A 259 5.76 7.40 27.06
N ARG A 260 6.66 7.82 26.15
CA ARG A 260 7.67 8.84 26.51
C ARG A 260 7.03 10.21 26.72
N PRO A 261 7.50 11.01 27.71
CA PRO A 261 7.01 12.36 27.92
C PRO A 261 7.18 13.25 26.69
N VAL A 262 6.11 13.98 26.35
CA VAL A 262 6.11 15.07 25.37
C VAL A 262 6.04 16.40 26.11
N LEU A 263 6.91 17.32 25.72
CA LEU A 263 7.11 18.60 26.37
C LEU A 263 6.60 19.77 25.51
N ALA A 264 6.22 20.86 26.17
CA ALA A 264 5.91 22.12 25.50
C ALA A 264 7.17 22.66 24.79
N PRO A 265 7.11 22.96 23.48
CA PRO A 265 8.26 23.40 22.69
C PRO A 265 8.59 24.89 22.85
N GLY A 266 7.79 25.62 23.63
CA GLY A 266 7.96 27.04 23.94
C GLY A 266 6.90 27.49 24.93
N ASP A 267 7.01 28.72 25.40
CA ASP A 267 5.99 29.34 26.27
C ASP A 267 4.71 29.66 25.48
N GLY A 268 3.55 29.47 26.09
CA GLY A 268 2.31 29.73 25.38
C GLY A 268 1.03 29.46 26.17
N THR A 269 -0.08 29.38 25.44
CA THR A 269 -1.39 29.05 25.99
C THR A 269 -2.03 27.93 25.17
N VAL A 270 -2.57 26.93 25.85
CA VAL A 270 -3.30 25.83 25.20
C VAL A 270 -4.62 26.36 24.63
N VAL A 271 -4.87 26.12 23.34
CA VAL A 271 -6.08 26.60 22.64
C VAL A 271 -6.99 25.46 22.19
N ALA A 272 -6.48 24.23 22.05
CA ALA A 272 -7.29 23.05 21.80
C ALA A 272 -6.67 21.80 22.43
N VAL A 273 -7.53 20.90 22.88
CA VAL A 273 -7.16 19.58 23.42
C VAL A 273 -8.14 18.54 22.91
N HIS A 274 -7.63 17.40 22.48
CA HIS A 274 -8.42 16.19 22.20
C HIS A 274 -7.72 14.98 22.80
N ASP A 275 -8.42 14.18 23.61
CA ASP A 275 -7.86 12.99 24.27
C ASP A 275 -8.88 11.84 24.36
N ALA A 276 -9.57 11.58 23.25
CA ALA A 276 -10.65 10.59 23.18
C ALA A 276 -10.41 9.48 22.12
N GLU A 277 -9.32 9.56 21.34
CA GLU A 277 -8.98 8.54 20.35
C GLU A 277 -8.18 7.41 20.98
N PRO A 278 -8.57 6.14 20.77
CA PRO A 278 -7.76 5.03 21.24
C PRO A 278 -6.43 4.93 20.47
N ASP A 279 -5.37 4.56 21.17
CA ASP A 279 -4.16 4.05 20.52
C ASP A 279 -4.48 2.75 19.77
N HIS A 280 -3.74 2.50 18.70
CA HIS A 280 -3.86 1.25 17.95
C HIS A 280 -2.51 0.58 17.73
N GLU A 281 -2.55 -0.66 17.27
CA GLU A 281 -1.36 -1.41 16.86
C GLU A 281 -0.48 -0.65 15.84
N ALA A 282 0.83 -0.80 15.95
CA ALA A 282 1.81 -0.27 15.02
C ALA A 282 1.95 -1.17 13.77
N ARG A 283 2.37 -0.57 12.66
CA ARG A 283 2.40 -1.14 11.31
C ARG A 283 3.73 -0.82 10.64
N ARG A 284 4.79 -1.53 11.02
CA ARG A 284 6.09 -1.50 10.32
C ARG A 284 6.14 -2.41 9.09
N SER A 285 5.31 -3.43 9.06
CA SER A 285 5.21 -4.38 7.95
C SER A 285 4.60 -3.72 6.71
N GLN A 286 5.26 -3.87 5.56
CA GLN A 286 4.71 -3.45 4.27
C GLN A 286 3.38 -4.16 3.96
N ALA A 287 3.22 -5.42 4.36
CA ALA A 287 1.97 -6.16 4.21
C ALA A 287 0.85 -5.55 5.07
N ALA A 288 1.15 -5.18 6.32
CA ALA A 288 0.20 -4.53 7.22
C ALA A 288 -0.16 -3.10 6.81
N LEU A 289 0.71 -2.42 6.03
CA LEU A 289 0.45 -1.09 5.50
C LEU A 289 -0.58 -1.06 4.37
N VAL A 290 -0.75 -2.15 3.60
CA VAL A 290 -1.73 -2.20 2.49
C VAL A 290 -3.16 -1.95 2.94
N PRO A 291 -3.74 -2.72 3.89
CA PRO A 291 -5.11 -2.46 4.34
C PRO A 291 -5.23 -1.09 5.03
N TYR A 292 -4.16 -0.64 5.69
CA TYR A 292 -4.11 0.67 6.33
C TYR A 292 -4.18 1.82 5.30
N ALA A 293 -3.42 1.73 4.21
CA ALA A 293 -3.43 2.69 3.12
C ALA A 293 -4.82 2.77 2.45
N LEU A 294 -5.48 1.63 2.25
CA LEU A 294 -6.83 1.58 1.70
C LEU A 294 -7.88 2.26 2.61
N SER A 295 -7.63 2.33 3.91
CA SER A 295 -8.53 3.00 4.87
C SER A 295 -8.38 4.53 4.93
N GLN A 296 -7.34 5.11 4.31
CA GLN A 296 -6.99 6.53 4.44
C GLN A 296 -8.10 7.46 3.95
N GLY A 297 -8.71 7.16 2.80
CA GLY A 297 -9.81 7.97 2.29
C GLY A 297 -11.03 8.01 3.22
N ALA A 298 -11.32 6.91 3.93
CA ALA A 298 -12.39 6.88 4.93
C ALA A 298 -12.02 7.69 6.18
N ARG A 299 -10.74 7.66 6.59
CA ARG A 299 -10.24 8.43 7.74
C ARG A 299 -10.28 9.93 7.49
N VAL A 300 -9.86 10.39 6.31
CA VAL A 300 -9.96 11.81 5.94
C VAL A 300 -11.41 12.29 5.99
N ARG A 301 -12.36 11.45 5.54
CA ARG A 301 -13.81 11.76 5.63
C ARG A 301 -14.35 11.82 7.06
N ARG A 302 -13.69 11.19 8.04
CA ARG A 302 -14.04 11.30 9.47
C ARG A 302 -13.54 12.59 10.11
N GLY A 303 -12.77 13.40 9.39
CA GLY A 303 -12.32 14.73 9.81
C GLY A 303 -10.98 14.73 10.54
N VAL A 304 -10.62 15.92 11.03
CA VAL A 304 -9.31 16.25 11.62
C VAL A 304 -8.96 15.32 12.79
N GLY A 305 -9.89 15.06 13.71
CA GLY A 305 -9.62 14.21 14.90
C GLY A 305 -9.17 12.79 14.52
N ALA A 306 -9.73 12.21 13.48
CA ALA A 306 -9.34 10.87 13.01
C ALA A 306 -7.93 10.84 12.40
N ILE A 307 -7.43 11.99 11.94
CA ILE A 307 -6.09 12.17 11.38
C ILE A 307 -5.09 12.53 12.47
N ALA A 308 -5.35 13.59 13.24
CA ALA A 308 -4.47 14.05 14.32
C ALA A 308 -4.39 13.04 15.48
N GLY A 309 -5.47 12.30 15.77
CA GLY A 309 -5.53 11.52 17.00
C GLY A 309 -5.69 12.42 18.22
N ASN A 310 -5.21 11.96 19.37
CA ASN A 310 -5.12 12.80 20.57
C ASN A 310 -4.05 13.87 20.36
N HIS A 311 -4.36 15.11 20.71
CA HIS A 311 -3.51 16.24 20.41
C HIS A 311 -3.71 17.41 21.35
N VAL A 312 -2.71 18.29 21.35
CA VAL A 312 -2.75 19.62 21.94
C VAL A 312 -2.37 20.62 20.85
N VAL A 313 -3.17 21.68 20.72
CA VAL A 313 -2.81 22.89 19.98
C VAL A 313 -2.56 24.00 20.98
N MET A 314 -1.44 24.71 20.84
CA MET A 314 -1.08 25.85 21.67
C MET A 314 -0.77 27.07 20.81
N SER A 315 -1.14 28.26 21.29
CA SER A 315 -0.65 29.53 20.77
C SER A 315 0.70 29.82 21.41
N LEU A 316 1.72 30.05 20.58
CA LEU A 316 3.07 30.37 21.03
C LEU A 316 3.16 31.86 21.36
N ALA A 317 3.65 32.18 22.57
CA ALA A 317 3.64 33.53 23.11
C ALA A 317 4.26 34.55 22.15
N GLU A 318 3.57 35.68 21.96
CA GLU A 318 4.05 36.85 21.20
C GLU A 318 4.42 36.60 19.73
N SER A 319 4.06 35.44 19.16
CA SER A 319 4.41 35.06 17.79
C SER A 319 3.24 35.12 16.80
N GLY A 320 2.00 34.98 17.29
CA GLY A 320 0.81 34.77 16.45
C GLY A 320 0.76 33.40 15.76
N VAL A 321 1.69 32.49 16.10
CA VAL A 321 1.81 31.15 15.53
C VAL A 321 1.26 30.11 16.49
N PHE A 322 0.66 29.06 15.94
CA PHE A 322 0.12 27.93 16.67
C PHE A 322 0.99 26.70 16.47
N ILE A 323 1.21 25.91 17.52
CA ILE A 323 1.87 24.62 17.44
C ILE A 323 0.82 23.53 17.68
N ALA A 324 0.77 22.54 16.79
CA ALA A 324 0.06 21.29 17.05
C ALA A 324 1.05 20.15 17.32
N LEU A 325 0.81 19.43 18.40
CA LEU A 325 1.47 18.18 18.77
C LEU A 325 0.40 17.10 18.84
N VAL A 326 0.56 16.05 18.05
CA VAL A 326 -0.51 15.08 17.79
C VAL A 326 -0.03 13.63 17.99
N HIS A 327 -0.94 12.68 17.82
CA HIS A 327 -0.75 11.24 18.07
C HIS A 327 -0.43 10.89 19.54
N PHE A 328 -0.93 11.66 20.51
CA PHE A 328 -0.73 11.36 21.93
C PHE A 328 -1.39 10.05 22.37
N ARG A 329 -0.84 9.49 23.45
CA ARG A 329 -1.37 8.30 24.11
C ARG A 329 -2.72 8.64 24.73
N ALA A 330 -3.69 7.75 24.57
CA ALA A 330 -5.03 7.93 25.10
C ALA A 330 -5.02 8.10 26.63
N GLY A 331 -5.68 9.15 27.10
CA GLY A 331 -5.80 9.49 28.52
C GLY A 331 -4.51 10.02 29.14
N SER A 332 -3.57 10.51 28.32
CA SER A 332 -2.28 11.01 28.81
C SER A 332 -2.14 12.52 28.81
N VAL A 333 -3.09 13.27 28.22
CA VAL A 333 -2.99 14.74 28.16
C VAL A 333 -3.13 15.33 29.56
N ARG A 334 -2.19 16.20 29.93
CA ARG A 334 -2.02 16.75 31.29
C ARG A 334 -2.46 18.20 31.44
N VAL A 335 -2.86 18.82 30.33
CA VAL A 335 -3.15 20.25 30.25
C VAL A 335 -4.57 20.50 29.78
N SER A 336 -5.10 21.67 30.11
CA SER A 336 -6.46 22.09 29.74
C SER A 336 -6.48 23.30 28.80
N VAL A 337 -7.54 23.45 28.01
CA VAL A 337 -7.73 24.66 27.18
C VAL A 337 -7.76 25.91 28.07
N GLY A 338 -7.01 26.94 27.68
CA GLY A 338 -6.81 28.18 28.43
C GLY A 338 -5.63 28.14 29.41
N GLU A 339 -5.01 26.98 29.63
CA GLU A 339 -3.84 26.86 30.50
C GLU A 339 -2.61 27.53 29.87
N ARG A 340 -1.90 28.34 30.67
CA ARG A 340 -0.58 28.84 30.30
C ARG A 340 0.47 27.79 30.60
N ILE A 341 1.26 27.46 29.60
CA ILE A 341 2.31 26.44 29.69
C ILE A 341 3.67 27.06 29.42
N VAL A 342 4.67 26.57 30.13
CA VAL A 342 6.07 27.00 29.97
C VAL A 342 6.84 25.99 29.15
N GLU A 343 7.84 26.46 28.43
CA GLU A 343 8.77 25.61 27.68
C GLU A 343 9.32 24.48 28.55
N GLY A 344 9.31 23.26 28.02
CA GLY A 344 9.78 22.07 28.73
C GLY A 344 8.77 21.47 29.71
N GLN A 345 7.60 22.08 29.91
CA GLN A 345 6.51 21.50 30.70
C GLN A 345 6.00 20.21 30.04
N HIS A 346 5.78 19.15 30.83
CA HIS A 346 5.22 17.89 30.34
C HIS A 346 3.71 18.04 30.07
N ILE A 347 3.31 17.90 28.80
CA ILE A 347 1.93 18.14 28.36
C ILE A 347 1.14 16.87 28.05
N ALA A 348 1.81 15.79 27.63
CA ALA A 348 1.19 14.50 27.29
C ALA A 348 2.26 13.40 27.17
N ASP A 349 1.84 12.15 26.93
CA ASP A 349 2.76 11.07 26.58
C ASP A 349 2.64 10.72 25.08
N CYS A 350 3.76 10.34 24.45
CA CYS A 350 3.77 9.93 23.05
C CYS A 350 2.95 8.64 22.87
N GLY A 351 2.03 8.66 21.90
CA GLY A 351 1.13 7.55 21.63
C GLY A 351 1.23 7.05 20.21
N ASN A 352 0.13 6.44 19.77
CA ASN A 352 -0.08 5.89 18.43
C ASN A 352 -1.55 6.00 18.01
N SER A 353 -2.22 7.08 18.43
CA SER A 353 -3.61 7.40 18.06
C SER A 353 -3.67 8.12 16.70
N GLY A 354 -4.86 8.21 16.10
CA GLY A 354 -5.05 8.94 14.83
C GLY A 354 -4.47 8.23 13.59
N ASN A 355 -3.89 8.99 12.67
CA ASN A 355 -3.24 8.48 11.45
C ASN A 355 -1.76 8.18 11.67
N SER A 356 -1.45 7.27 12.59
CA SER A 356 -0.08 6.89 12.89
C SER A 356 0.27 5.49 12.39
N THR A 357 1.47 5.30 11.84
CA THR A 357 1.96 3.96 11.48
C THR A 357 2.75 3.32 12.60
N GLN A 358 3.41 4.10 13.45
CA GLN A 358 4.13 3.63 14.63
C GLN A 358 4.21 4.76 15.66
N PRO A 359 4.41 4.46 16.95
CA PRO A 359 4.50 5.51 17.97
C PRO A 359 5.53 6.58 17.63
N HIS A 360 5.08 7.83 17.54
CA HIS A 360 5.89 8.99 17.18
C HIS A 360 5.22 10.29 17.66
N VAL A 361 5.98 11.38 17.71
CA VAL A 361 5.48 12.73 17.92
C VAL A 361 5.50 13.45 16.59
N HIS A 362 4.33 13.86 16.10
CA HIS A 362 4.21 14.74 14.97
C HIS A 362 4.02 16.17 15.47
N MET A 363 4.90 17.07 15.04
CA MET A 363 4.90 18.48 15.42
C MET A 363 4.80 19.36 14.19
N GLN A 364 3.93 20.37 14.25
CA GLN A 364 3.80 21.38 13.20
C GLN A 364 3.52 22.77 13.76
N ALA A 365 4.05 23.80 13.10
CA ALA A 365 3.71 25.19 13.34
C ALA A 365 2.79 25.71 12.24
N MET A 366 1.87 26.60 12.62
CA MET A 366 0.72 26.95 11.80
C MET A 366 0.26 28.40 12.03
N ASP A 367 -0.39 28.99 11.04
CA ASP A 367 -0.97 30.34 11.11
C ASP A 367 -2.37 30.41 11.76
N SER A 368 -2.98 29.25 12.04
CA SER A 368 -4.32 29.14 12.64
C SER A 368 -4.39 27.93 13.58
N ALA A 369 -5.23 28.03 14.62
CA ALA A 369 -5.54 26.92 15.52
C ALA A 369 -6.44 25.86 14.85
N ASP A 370 -7.19 26.24 13.80
CA ASP A 370 -8.04 25.31 13.06
C ASP A 370 -7.20 24.50 12.07
N LEU A 371 -6.85 23.29 12.48
CA LEU A 371 -6.11 22.32 11.67
C LEU A 371 -6.74 22.16 10.27
N SER A 372 -8.05 22.25 10.08
CA SER A 372 -8.66 22.04 8.76
C SER A 372 -8.36 23.14 7.74
N ALA A 373 -8.03 24.35 8.21
CA ALA A 373 -7.81 25.54 7.39
C ALA A 373 -6.38 26.10 7.49
N ALA A 374 -5.59 25.64 8.45
CA ALA A 374 -4.28 26.20 8.76
C ALA A 374 -3.24 25.94 7.66
N ARG A 375 -2.32 26.90 7.50
CA ARG A 375 -1.13 26.80 6.66
C ARG A 375 0.09 26.61 7.54
N GLY A 376 0.99 25.72 7.11
CA GLY A 376 2.21 25.45 7.85
C GLY A 376 3.18 26.65 7.81
N VAL A 377 3.80 26.92 8.95
CA VAL A 377 4.87 27.91 9.15
C VAL A 377 6.20 27.16 9.38
N PRO A 378 7.34 27.61 8.84
CA PRO A 378 8.62 26.95 9.08
C PRO A 378 9.02 27.01 10.56
N MET A 379 9.68 25.96 11.04
CA MET A 379 10.23 25.87 12.40
C MET A 379 11.73 25.62 12.36
N ARG A 380 12.46 26.16 13.33
CA ARG A 380 13.86 25.85 13.59
C ARG A 380 14.03 25.44 15.05
N PHE A 381 14.91 24.50 15.29
CA PHE A 381 15.14 23.98 16.64
C PHE A 381 16.37 24.60 17.27
N ARG A 382 16.22 24.98 18.54
CA ARG A 382 17.33 25.39 19.39
C ARG A 382 18.31 24.24 19.60
N ARG A 383 19.54 24.61 19.95
CA ARG A 383 20.74 23.79 20.10
C ARG A 383 20.49 22.29 20.29
N PHE A 384 21.00 21.48 19.37
CA PHE A 384 20.88 20.02 19.41
C PHE A 384 22.09 19.33 18.80
N ARG A 385 22.31 18.09 19.22
CA ARG A 385 23.25 17.17 18.59
C ARG A 385 22.53 16.36 17.53
N GLU A 386 23.13 16.25 16.35
CA GLU A 386 22.59 15.52 15.20
C GLU A 386 23.57 14.46 14.71
N TRP A 387 23.09 13.22 14.56
CA TRP A 387 23.74 12.13 13.86
C TRP A 387 23.03 11.94 12.50
N PRO A 388 23.61 12.43 11.39
CA PRO A 388 23.04 12.24 10.07
C PRO A 388 22.92 10.76 9.72
N SER A 389 21.90 10.43 8.92
CA SER A 389 21.69 9.07 8.43
C SER A 389 22.95 8.53 7.73
N GLY A 390 23.43 7.38 8.21
CA GLY A 390 24.60 6.70 7.63
C GLY A 390 25.96 7.26 8.07
N LEU A 391 26.00 8.31 8.91
CA LEU A 391 27.25 8.84 9.47
C LEU A 391 27.37 8.51 10.95
N ALA A 392 28.53 7.99 11.36
CA ALA A 392 28.82 7.71 12.76
C ALA A 392 29.12 8.98 13.58
N ARG A 393 29.60 10.04 12.91
CA ARG A 393 29.93 11.31 13.56
C ARG A 393 28.68 12.15 13.76
N ASN A 394 28.54 12.69 14.97
CA ASN A 394 27.57 13.74 15.24
C ASN A 394 28.19 15.13 15.11
N HIS A 395 27.32 16.11 15.04
CA HIS A 395 27.68 17.51 15.11
C HIS A 395 26.60 18.28 15.89
N VAL A 396 26.97 19.42 16.47
CA VAL A 396 26.02 20.31 17.14
C VAL A 396 25.50 21.31 16.12
N ARG A 397 24.20 21.56 16.16
CA ARG A 397 23.51 22.55 15.34
C ARG A 397 22.72 23.48 16.22
N ASP A 398 22.64 24.73 15.81
CA ASP A 398 21.92 25.80 16.49
C ASP A 398 20.92 26.43 15.51
N LEU A 399 19.70 26.69 15.96
CA LEU A 399 18.62 27.31 15.19
C LEU A 399 18.47 26.69 13.80
N ALA A 400 18.30 25.37 13.77
CA ALA A 400 18.36 24.58 12.55
C ALA A 400 17.18 23.60 12.41
N VAL A 401 16.89 23.23 11.16
CA VAL A 401 15.96 22.14 10.85
C VAL A 401 16.75 20.82 10.84
N PRO A 402 16.33 19.79 11.59
CA PRO A 402 17.02 18.52 11.58
C PRO A 402 16.79 17.75 10.27
N GLY A 403 17.81 17.03 9.82
CA GLY A 403 17.77 16.25 8.59
C GLY A 403 16.83 15.06 8.69
N GLU A 404 16.17 14.72 7.58
CA GLU A 404 15.37 13.50 7.50
C GLU A 404 16.26 12.26 7.78
N ARG A 405 15.75 11.30 8.55
CA ARG A 405 16.43 10.09 9.02
C ARG A 405 17.61 10.32 9.96
N ALA A 406 17.91 11.56 10.35
CA ALA A 406 18.91 11.82 11.37
C ALA A 406 18.39 11.43 12.76
N VAL A 407 19.30 11.06 13.66
CA VAL A 407 19.00 11.00 15.09
C VAL A 407 19.39 12.32 15.72
N VAL A 408 18.54 12.84 16.60
CA VAL A 408 18.73 14.12 17.28
C VAL A 408 18.61 13.94 18.79
N GLU A 409 19.36 14.77 19.51
CA GLU A 409 19.33 14.91 20.96
C GLU A 409 19.35 16.40 21.31
N PRO A 410 18.33 16.93 22.00
CA PRO A 410 18.33 18.30 22.51
C PRO A 410 19.45 18.49 23.55
N LEU A 411 20.14 19.64 23.55
CA LEU A 411 21.31 19.92 24.40
C LEU A 411 21.05 20.92 25.52
#